data_AF-A0A3B9JBY2-F1
#
_entry.id   AF-A0A3B9JBY2-F1
#
_cell.length_a   1.000
_cell.length_b   1.000
_cell.length_c   1.000
_cell.angle_alpha   90.00
_cell.angle_beta   90.00
_cell.angle_gamma   90.00
#
_symmetry.space_group_name_H-M   'P 1'
#
loop_
_entity.id
_entity.type
_entity.pdbx_description
1 polymer ?
#
loop_
_entity_poly.entity_id
_entity_poly.type
_entity_poly.pdbx_seq_one_letter_code
_entity_poly.pdbx_strand_id
1 'polypeptide(L)'
;MKLKSYRFTTLLRNLAVYAVLTFFAFFMLFPFLYMLSTSFKVPADTFRYPPRMLPRDQVTVSVNGYDQPLPLYHVIHNGSEREFVLTQSNIKIGTYAPAENPSATVERRLTEVKPTGGAMDQKTVTVAGKEQKLYDVEVDGQIIPMILVSQTTVGEFIDPKNPSSKIYQNVRLSTPVEDLTWHPENYSAVVELQGLDRALANTALVTILVVIGQLATSVIGGYAFARLKFPGRDNLFVIYLGTIM
;
A
#
# COMPACT_ATOMS: atom_id res chain seq x y z
N MET A 1 -50.65 33.73 -27.85
CA MET A 1 -49.17 33.78 -27.89
C MET A 1 -48.61 32.36 -27.72
N LYS A 2 -48.56 31.57 -28.80
CA LYS A 2 -48.14 30.15 -28.82
C LYS A 2 -46.87 29.98 -29.66
N LEU A 3 -45.69 30.30 -29.11
CA LEU A 3 -44.41 30.12 -29.81
C LEU A 3 -43.27 29.61 -28.91
N LYS A 4 -43.55 29.14 -27.68
CA LYS A 4 -42.50 28.71 -26.73
C LYS A 4 -42.24 27.20 -26.62
N SER A 5 -43.05 26.35 -27.26
CA SER A 5 -42.99 24.89 -27.01
C SER A 5 -41.80 24.18 -27.68
N TYR A 6 -41.47 24.50 -28.94
CA TYR A 6 -40.46 23.75 -29.71
C TYR A 6 -39.01 24.04 -29.28
N ARG A 7 -38.71 25.31 -28.95
CA ARG A 7 -37.38 25.70 -28.45
C ARG A 7 -37.12 25.13 -27.05
N PHE A 8 -38.16 25.07 -26.21
CA PHE A 8 -38.05 24.53 -24.85
C PHE A 8 -37.85 23.01 -24.84
N THR A 9 -38.58 22.25 -25.66
CA THR A 9 -38.37 20.80 -25.79
C THR A 9 -36.99 20.46 -26.36
N THR A 10 -36.51 21.24 -27.33
CA THR A 10 -35.16 21.08 -27.88
C THR A 10 -34.07 21.37 -26.86
N LEU A 11 -34.24 22.43 -26.04
CA LEU A 11 -33.32 22.77 -24.97
C LEU A 11 -33.27 21.69 -23.88
N LEU A 12 -34.43 21.18 -23.46
CA LEU A 12 -34.53 20.12 -22.46
C LEU A 12 -33.91 18.81 -22.96
N ARG A 13 -34.14 18.45 -24.24
CA ARG A 13 -33.50 17.29 -24.89
C ARG A 13 -31.98 17.44 -24.91
N ASN A 14 -31.47 18.60 -25.35
CA ASN A 14 -30.03 18.83 -25.42
C ASN A 14 -29.40 18.80 -24.02
N LEU A 15 -30.07 19.36 -23.01
CA LEU A 15 -29.61 19.30 -21.62
C LEU A 15 -29.57 17.86 -21.10
N ALA A 16 -30.59 17.04 -21.39
CA ALA A 16 -30.60 15.63 -21.05
C ALA A 16 -29.47 14.86 -21.76
N VAL A 17 -29.28 15.11 -23.06
CA VAL A 17 -28.18 14.52 -23.84
C VAL A 17 -26.82 14.91 -23.25
N TYR A 18 -26.60 16.19 -22.95
CA TYR A 18 -25.35 16.64 -22.34
C TYR A 18 -25.16 16.08 -20.93
N ALA A 19 -26.21 15.97 -20.11
CA ALA A 19 -26.11 15.35 -18.80
C ALA A 19 -25.66 13.88 -18.89
N VAL A 20 -26.25 13.13 -19.83
CA VAL A 20 -25.86 11.73 -20.09
C VAL A 20 -24.42 11.64 -20.62
N LEU A 21 -24.07 12.45 -21.61
CA LEU A 21 -22.71 12.47 -22.17
C LEU A 21 -21.66 12.87 -21.13
N THR A 22 -21.95 13.88 -20.30
CA THR A 22 -21.07 14.32 -19.21
C THR A 22 -20.93 13.24 -18.15
N PHE A 23 -22.00 12.54 -17.78
CA PHE A 23 -21.92 11.41 -16.85
C PHE A 23 -20.99 10.31 -17.39
N PHE A 24 -21.16 9.89 -18.65
CA PHE A 24 -20.30 8.89 -19.27
C PHE A 24 -18.85 9.39 -19.44
N ALA A 25 -18.65 10.67 -19.72
CA ALA A 25 -17.33 11.28 -19.78
C ALA A 25 -16.63 11.22 -18.41
N PHE A 26 -17.30 11.58 -17.31
CA PHE A 26 -16.75 11.46 -15.97
C PHE A 26 -16.49 10.01 -15.58
N PHE A 27 -17.39 9.09 -15.93
CA PHE A 27 -17.19 7.66 -15.70
C PHE A 27 -15.94 7.13 -16.44
N MET A 28 -15.74 7.53 -17.69
CA MET A 28 -14.54 7.18 -18.47
C MET A 28 -13.27 7.83 -17.92
N LEU A 29 -13.36 9.06 -17.40
CA LEU A 29 -12.23 9.76 -16.79
C LEU A 29 -11.90 9.27 -15.37
N PHE A 30 -12.84 8.62 -14.69
CA PHE A 30 -12.68 8.22 -13.30
C PHE A 30 -11.43 7.35 -13.05
N PRO A 31 -11.15 6.28 -13.83
CA PRO A 31 -9.90 5.53 -13.71
C PRO A 31 -8.64 6.40 -13.87
N PHE A 32 -8.65 7.40 -14.77
CA PHE A 32 -7.52 8.30 -14.96
C PHE A 32 -7.34 9.27 -13.80
N LEU A 33 -8.43 9.80 -13.24
CA LEU A 33 -8.39 10.64 -12.05
C LEU A 33 -7.89 9.84 -10.82
N TYR A 34 -8.32 8.59 -10.69
CA TYR A 34 -7.83 7.69 -9.65
C TYR A 34 -6.35 7.39 -9.83
N MET A 35 -5.90 7.11 -11.06
CA MET A 35 -4.49 6.88 -11.38
C MET A 35 -3.64 8.11 -11.08
N LEU A 36 -4.08 9.30 -11.49
CA LEU A 36 -3.41 10.56 -11.18
C LEU A 36 -3.34 10.81 -9.68
N SER A 37 -4.42 10.55 -8.93
CA SER A 37 -4.36 10.70 -7.48
C SER A 37 -3.49 9.64 -6.81
N THR A 38 -3.32 8.48 -7.42
CA THR A 38 -2.48 7.37 -6.90
C THR A 38 -1.00 7.61 -7.19
N SER A 39 -0.63 8.33 -8.25
CA SER A 39 0.77 8.69 -8.49
C SER A 39 1.35 9.63 -7.42
N PHE A 40 0.50 10.35 -6.68
CA PHE A 40 0.89 11.17 -5.52
C PHE A 40 0.82 10.44 -4.18
N LYS A 41 0.44 9.15 -4.14
CA LYS A 41 0.37 8.36 -2.90
C LYS A 41 1.72 7.74 -2.55
N VAL A 42 1.93 7.49 -1.27
CA VAL A 42 2.98 6.55 -0.81
C VAL A 42 2.57 5.10 -1.14
N PRO A 43 3.54 4.17 -1.25
CA PRO A 43 3.23 2.76 -1.52
C PRO A 43 2.25 2.16 -0.49
N ALA A 44 2.41 2.48 0.79
CA ALA A 44 1.55 1.97 1.86
C ALA A 44 0.07 2.39 1.71
N ASP A 45 -0.19 3.61 1.22
CA ASP A 45 -1.56 4.12 0.98
C ASP A 45 -2.19 3.51 -0.28
N THR A 46 -1.36 3.16 -1.28
CA THR A 46 -1.82 2.56 -2.55
C THR A 46 -2.42 1.16 -2.35
N PHE A 47 -1.87 0.36 -1.44
CA PHE A 47 -2.34 -0.99 -1.15
C PHE A 47 -3.39 -1.07 -0.03
N ARG A 48 -3.90 0.08 0.44
CA ARG A 48 -4.84 0.12 1.56
C ARG A 48 -6.26 -0.29 1.14
N TYR A 49 -6.95 -1.00 2.04
CA TYR A 49 -8.37 -1.31 1.91
C TYR A 49 -9.19 -0.67 3.05
N PRO A 50 -10.30 0.03 2.77
CA PRO A 50 -10.81 0.35 1.43
C PRO A 50 -9.91 1.37 0.70
N PRO A 51 -9.87 1.34 -0.66
CA PRO A 51 -9.09 2.28 -1.44
C PRO A 51 -9.63 3.70 -1.25
N ARG A 52 -8.71 4.67 -1.13
CA ARG A 52 -9.04 6.08 -0.95
C ARG A 52 -8.65 6.88 -2.18
N MET A 53 -9.49 7.85 -2.52
CA MET A 53 -9.26 8.69 -3.71
C MET A 53 -8.04 9.58 -3.49
N LEU A 54 -8.08 10.43 -2.47
CA LEU A 54 -7.04 11.42 -2.18
C LEU A 54 -5.84 10.79 -1.44
N PRO A 55 -4.62 11.27 -1.69
CA PRO A 55 -3.44 10.76 -1.03
C PRO A 55 -3.43 11.15 0.44
N ARG A 56 -3.02 10.22 1.31
CA ARG A 56 -2.78 10.51 2.71
C ARG A 56 -1.46 9.94 3.15
N ASP A 57 -0.84 10.62 4.10
CA ASP A 57 0.38 10.14 4.74
C ASP A 57 0.25 10.23 6.26
N GLN A 58 1.01 9.38 6.95
CA GLN A 58 1.03 9.36 8.40
C GLN A 58 1.72 10.61 8.93
N VAL A 59 1.05 11.30 9.85
CA VAL A 59 1.62 12.47 10.53
C VAL A 59 2.76 12.00 11.42
N THR A 60 3.89 12.70 11.32
CA THR A 60 5.04 12.48 12.19
C THR A 60 5.31 13.72 13.05
N VAL A 61 5.76 13.50 14.28
CA VAL A 61 6.02 14.57 15.25
C VAL A 61 7.41 14.37 15.84
N SER A 62 8.18 15.45 15.93
CA SER A 62 9.46 15.47 16.63
C SER A 62 9.24 15.49 18.14
N VAL A 63 9.84 14.55 18.86
CA VAL A 63 9.73 14.44 20.32
C VAL A 63 11.11 14.59 20.95
N ASN A 64 11.18 15.35 22.05
CA ASN A 64 12.42 15.55 22.79
C ASN A 64 13.04 14.21 23.20
N GLY A 65 14.31 13.99 22.83
CA GLY A 65 15.03 12.74 23.07
C GLY A 65 15.07 11.77 21.88
N TYR A 66 14.47 12.13 20.75
CA TYR A 66 14.54 11.38 19.49
C TYR A 66 15.02 12.28 18.36
N ASP A 67 16.04 11.82 17.61
CA ASP A 67 16.64 12.58 16.50
C ASP A 67 15.79 12.57 15.23
N GLN A 68 14.88 11.60 15.11
CA GLN A 68 14.00 11.43 13.95
C GLN A 68 12.54 11.65 14.35
N PRO A 69 11.72 12.21 13.44
CA PRO A 69 10.30 12.39 13.68
C PRO A 69 9.61 11.03 13.79
N LEU A 70 8.72 10.89 14.77
CA LEU A 70 8.08 9.63 15.09
C LEU A 70 6.63 9.61 14.58
N PRO A 71 6.13 8.45 14.10
CA PRO A 71 4.78 8.34 13.58
C PRO A 71 3.72 8.44 14.68
N LEU A 72 2.68 9.23 14.42
CA LEU A 72 1.59 9.52 15.34
C LEU A 72 0.42 8.54 15.15
N TYR A 73 -0.18 8.13 16.26
CA TYR A 73 -1.33 7.21 16.31
C TYR A 73 -2.37 7.71 17.31
N HIS A 74 -3.65 7.46 17.00
CA HIS A 74 -4.70 7.51 18.00
C HIS A 74 -4.70 6.21 18.82
N VAL A 75 -4.58 6.36 20.13
CA VAL A 75 -4.55 5.28 21.11
C VAL A 75 -5.60 5.58 22.17
N ILE A 76 -6.43 4.57 22.47
CA ILE A 76 -7.41 4.66 23.55
C ILE A 76 -6.68 4.37 24.86
N HIS A 77 -6.56 5.38 25.72
CA HIS A 77 -5.98 5.26 27.05
C HIS A 77 -6.97 5.75 28.11
N ASN A 78 -7.27 4.93 29.12
CA ASN A 78 -8.25 5.21 30.17
C ASN A 78 -9.64 5.62 29.63
N GLY A 79 -10.07 4.99 28.53
CA GLY A 79 -11.37 5.26 27.90
C GLY A 79 -11.45 6.56 27.09
N SER A 80 -10.35 7.32 26.97
CA SER A 80 -10.25 8.50 26.11
C SER A 80 -9.27 8.26 24.96
N GLU A 81 -9.67 8.64 23.75
CA GLU A 81 -8.78 8.66 22.59
C GLU A 81 -7.80 9.83 22.71
N ARG A 82 -6.50 9.53 22.60
CA ARG A 82 -5.43 10.53 22.62
C ARG A 82 -4.37 10.17 21.58
N GLU A 83 -3.58 11.16 21.21
CA GLU A 83 -2.50 11.00 20.25
C GLU A 83 -1.22 10.60 20.97
N PHE A 84 -0.60 9.52 20.50
CA PHE A 84 0.66 9.01 20.99
C PHE A 84 1.60 8.76 19.82
N VAL A 85 2.90 8.96 20.03
CA VAL A 85 3.92 8.57 19.05
C VAL A 85 4.40 7.16 19.32
N LEU A 86 4.65 6.41 18.26
CA LEU A 86 5.24 5.07 18.34
C LEU A 86 6.77 5.21 18.37
N THR A 87 7.40 4.82 19.49
CA THR A 87 8.87 4.92 19.67
C THR A 87 9.58 3.62 19.33
N GLN A 88 8.96 2.48 19.65
CA GLN A 88 9.49 1.15 19.38
C GLN A 88 8.36 0.26 18.88
N SER A 89 8.61 -0.48 17.81
CA SER A 89 7.67 -1.46 17.27
C SER A 89 8.19 -2.88 17.51
N ASN A 90 7.31 -3.88 17.32
CA ASN A 90 7.66 -5.29 17.38
C ASN A 90 8.21 -5.80 18.72
N ILE A 91 7.78 -5.19 19.84
CA ILE A 91 8.10 -5.69 21.17
C ILE A 91 7.25 -6.93 21.42
N LYS A 92 7.91 -8.09 21.55
CA LYS A 92 7.24 -9.34 21.88
C LYS A 92 6.98 -9.39 23.38
N ILE A 93 5.71 -9.43 23.77
CA ILE A 93 5.26 -9.61 25.14
C ILE A 93 4.67 -11.01 25.29
N GLY A 94 5.06 -11.67 26.37
CA GLY A 94 4.52 -12.94 26.80
C GLY A 94 3.57 -12.70 27.95
N THR A 95 2.42 -13.36 27.91
CA THR A 95 1.50 -13.46 29.04
C THR A 95 1.84 -14.74 29.78
N TYR A 96 2.27 -14.61 31.03
CA TYR A 96 2.69 -15.71 31.89
C TYR A 96 1.70 -15.92 33.02
N ALA A 97 1.51 -17.15 33.47
CA ALA A 97 0.67 -17.46 34.62
C ALA A 97 1.30 -18.55 35.49
N PRO A 98 1.05 -18.56 36.81
CA PRO A 98 1.37 -19.71 37.66
C PRO A 98 0.64 -20.97 37.16
N ALA A 99 1.34 -22.10 37.18
CA ALA A 99 0.78 -23.39 36.75
C ALA A 99 -0.47 -23.81 37.56
N GLU A 100 -0.51 -23.41 38.83
CA GLU A 100 -1.60 -23.70 39.77
C GLU A 100 -2.82 -22.79 39.59
N ASN A 101 -2.60 -21.57 39.05
CA ASN A 101 -3.68 -20.61 38.80
C ASN A 101 -3.50 -19.92 37.44
N PRO A 102 -3.97 -20.55 36.34
CA PRO A 102 -3.85 -20.01 34.99
C PRO A 102 -4.58 -18.67 34.76
N SER A 103 -5.45 -18.24 35.67
CA SER A 103 -6.19 -16.98 35.56
C SER A 103 -5.40 -15.78 36.09
N ALA A 104 -4.36 -16.01 36.90
CA ALA A 104 -3.50 -14.95 37.42
C ALA A 104 -2.37 -14.67 36.41
N THR A 105 -2.63 -13.79 35.45
CA THR A 105 -1.67 -13.51 34.37
C THR A 105 -0.80 -12.29 34.63
N VAL A 106 0.46 -12.38 34.23
CA VAL A 106 1.45 -11.29 34.26
C VAL A 106 2.07 -11.14 32.88
N GLU A 107 2.14 -9.90 32.39
CA GLU A 107 2.78 -9.60 31.10
C GLU A 107 4.22 -9.14 31.30
N ARG A 108 5.15 -9.74 30.54
CA ARG A 108 6.58 -9.35 30.51
C ARG A 108 7.12 -9.42 29.10
N ARG A 109 8.18 -8.65 28.82
CA ARG A 109 8.89 -8.77 27.55
C ARG A 109 9.56 -10.14 27.48
N LEU A 110 9.50 -10.80 26.33
CA LEU A 110 10.16 -12.11 26.14
C LEU A 110 11.66 -12.08 26.45
N THR A 111 12.30 -10.93 26.29
CA THR A 111 13.73 -10.72 26.56
C THR A 111 14.08 -10.59 28.03
N GLU A 112 13.10 -10.25 28.88
CA GLU A 112 13.30 -10.06 30.33
C GLU A 112 13.16 -11.37 31.10
N VAL A 113 12.49 -12.35 30.50
CA VAL A 113 12.13 -13.61 31.14
C VAL A 113 13.12 -14.71 30.75
N LYS A 114 13.62 -15.45 31.75
CA LYS A 114 14.60 -16.53 31.54
C LYS A 114 13.93 -17.91 31.63
N PRO A 115 14.41 -18.94 30.91
CA PRO A 115 13.93 -20.30 31.11
C PRO A 115 14.31 -20.80 32.51
N THR A 116 13.34 -21.33 33.26
CA THR A 116 13.58 -21.88 34.60
C THR A 116 14.50 -23.09 34.50
N GLY A 117 15.65 -23.07 35.19
CA GLY A 117 16.67 -24.11 35.08
C GLY A 117 17.71 -23.88 33.96
N GLY A 118 17.61 -22.77 33.23
CA GLY A 118 18.54 -22.42 32.16
C GLY A 118 18.08 -22.87 30.77
N ALA A 119 18.82 -22.48 29.73
CA ALA A 119 18.43 -22.69 28.35
C ALA A 119 18.57 -24.15 27.86
N MET A 120 19.49 -24.92 28.46
CA MET A 120 19.73 -26.32 28.07
C MET A 120 18.83 -27.30 28.84
N ASP A 121 18.57 -27.03 30.11
CA ASP A 121 17.79 -27.90 31.01
C ASP A 121 16.53 -27.20 31.52
N GLN A 122 15.75 -26.64 30.59
CA GLN A 122 14.53 -25.92 30.92
C GLN A 122 13.51 -26.84 31.59
N LYS A 123 13.11 -26.50 32.83
CA LYS A 123 12.11 -27.26 33.58
C LYS A 123 10.73 -27.17 32.92
N THR A 124 9.97 -28.24 33.04
CA THR A 124 8.61 -28.35 32.55
C THR A 124 7.64 -28.70 33.67
N VAL A 125 6.37 -28.35 33.50
CA VAL A 125 5.27 -28.71 34.39
C VAL A 125 4.10 -29.19 33.55
N THR A 126 3.36 -30.17 34.04
CA THR A 126 2.17 -30.67 33.34
C THR A 126 0.95 -29.86 33.78
N VAL A 127 0.35 -29.11 32.85
CA VAL A 127 -0.87 -28.33 33.09
C VAL A 127 -1.94 -28.82 32.12
N ALA A 128 -3.10 -29.24 32.64
CA ALA A 128 -4.20 -29.80 31.85
C ALA A 128 -3.78 -30.97 30.93
N GLY A 129 -2.88 -31.85 31.41
CA GLY A 129 -2.41 -33.03 30.66
C GLY A 129 -1.42 -32.74 29.54
N LYS A 130 -0.94 -31.49 29.41
CA LYS A 130 0.13 -31.12 28.47
C LYS A 130 1.36 -30.63 29.23
N GLU A 131 2.52 -31.07 28.76
CA GLU A 131 3.80 -30.60 29.28
C GLU A 131 4.06 -29.17 28.78
N GLN A 132 4.28 -28.25 29.71
CA GLN A 132 4.53 -26.83 29.45
C GLN A 132 5.85 -26.39 30.05
N LYS A 133 6.55 -25.51 29.34
CA LYS A 133 7.86 -24.99 29.75
C LYS A 133 7.73 -23.90 30.80
N LEU A 134 8.58 -23.94 31.82
CA LEU A 134 8.63 -22.94 32.88
C LEU A 134 9.61 -21.81 32.57
N TYR A 135 9.23 -20.64 33.01
CA TYR A 135 9.94 -19.39 32.83
C TYR A 135 10.02 -18.63 34.16
N ASP A 136 11.21 -18.12 34.47
CA ASP A 136 11.50 -17.30 35.63
C ASP A 136 11.01 -15.87 35.37
N VAL A 137 9.84 -15.55 35.93
CA VAL A 137 9.15 -14.27 35.75
C VAL A 137 9.25 -13.47 37.05
N GLU A 138 9.79 -12.26 36.98
CA GLU A 138 9.89 -11.38 38.14
C GLU A 138 8.58 -10.63 38.40
N VAL A 139 8.01 -10.83 39.59
CA VAL A 139 6.81 -10.16 40.10
C VAL A 139 7.15 -9.56 41.46
N ASP A 140 7.06 -8.23 41.59
CA ASP A 140 7.35 -7.50 42.84
C ASP A 140 8.72 -7.85 43.47
N GLY A 141 9.75 -8.06 42.64
CA GLY A 141 11.11 -8.41 43.07
C GLY A 141 11.32 -9.89 43.41
N GLN A 142 10.30 -10.74 43.24
CA GLN A 142 10.40 -12.19 43.42
C GLN A 142 10.36 -12.91 42.08
N ILE A 143 11.26 -13.87 41.88
CA ILE A 143 11.27 -14.72 40.69
C ILE A 143 10.32 -15.89 40.91
N ILE A 144 9.25 -15.95 40.13
CA ILE A 144 8.24 -16.99 40.19
C ILE A 144 8.29 -17.81 38.89
N PRO A 145 8.43 -19.15 38.96
CA PRO A 145 8.37 -19.99 37.78
C PRO A 145 6.93 -20.06 37.26
N MET A 146 6.72 -19.58 36.04
CA MET A 146 5.41 -19.48 35.39
C MET A 146 5.41 -20.15 34.02
N ILE A 147 4.22 -20.55 33.57
CA ILE A 147 3.99 -21.05 32.21
C ILE A 147 3.70 -19.89 31.26
N LEU A 148 4.13 -20.01 30.01
CA LEU A 148 3.77 -19.07 28.96
C LEU A 148 2.38 -19.43 28.41
N VAL A 149 1.41 -18.54 28.60
CA VAL A 149 0.01 -18.74 28.18
C VAL A 149 -0.20 -18.27 26.74
N SER A 150 0.28 -17.09 26.41
CA SER A 150 0.15 -16.51 25.07
C SER A 150 1.29 -15.53 24.78
N GLN A 151 1.47 -15.20 23.50
CA GLN A 151 2.41 -14.19 23.06
C GLN A 151 1.70 -13.20 22.15
N THR A 152 2.02 -11.93 22.33
CA THR A 152 1.53 -10.84 21.50
C THR A 152 2.68 -9.93 21.11
N THR A 153 2.45 -9.12 20.09
CA THR A 153 3.40 -8.12 19.63
C THR A 153 2.79 -6.75 19.81
N VAL A 154 3.48 -5.88 20.54
CA VAL A 154 3.06 -4.53 20.84
C VAL A 154 4.10 -3.51 20.39
N GLY A 155 3.69 -2.25 20.33
CA GLY A 155 4.55 -1.10 20.24
C GLY A 155 4.57 -0.34 21.55
N GLU A 156 5.68 0.36 21.80
CA GLU A 156 5.82 1.34 22.87
C GLU A 156 5.35 2.70 22.34
N PHE A 157 4.37 3.28 23.03
CA PHE A 157 3.75 4.56 22.73
C PHE A 157 4.06 5.56 23.84
N ILE A 158 4.44 6.78 23.48
CA ILE A 158 4.66 7.88 24.44
C ILE A 158 3.82 9.10 24.06
N ASP A 159 3.36 9.83 25.07
CA ASP A 159 2.67 11.10 24.86
C ASP A 159 3.71 12.15 24.44
N PRO A 160 3.57 12.81 23.28
CA PRO A 160 4.50 13.86 22.84
C PRO A 160 4.65 15.00 23.84
N LYS A 161 3.61 15.29 24.64
CA LYS A 161 3.62 16.35 25.66
C LYS A 161 4.18 15.88 27.00
N ASN A 162 4.14 14.56 27.26
CA ASN A 162 4.66 13.96 28.49
C ASN A 162 5.39 12.63 28.21
N PRO A 163 6.68 12.70 27.82
CA PRO A 163 7.46 11.51 27.43
C PRO A 163 7.66 10.45 28.53
N SER A 164 7.38 10.78 29.79
CA SER A 164 7.51 9.84 30.91
C SER A 164 6.41 8.78 30.96
N SER A 165 5.27 9.02 30.29
CA SER A 165 4.16 8.08 30.23
C SER A 165 4.33 7.12 29.05
N LYS A 166 4.69 5.87 29.33
CA LYS A 166 4.83 4.80 28.33
C LYS A 166 3.62 3.88 28.36
N ILE A 167 3.07 3.60 27.18
CA ILE A 167 1.95 2.67 27.00
C ILE A 167 2.39 1.58 26.03
N TYR A 168 1.99 0.34 26.29
CA TYR A 168 2.20 -0.77 25.38
C TYR A 168 0.88 -1.17 24.77
N GLN A 169 0.78 -1.09 23.45
CA GLN A 169 -0.43 -1.48 22.73
C GLN A 169 -0.08 -2.15 21.40
N ASN A 170 -0.97 -3.01 20.91
CA ASN A 170 -0.81 -3.62 19.60
C ASN A 170 -0.92 -2.55 18.49
N VAL A 171 0.19 -2.32 17.78
CA VAL A 171 0.28 -1.32 16.70
C VAL A 171 -0.75 -1.58 15.60
N ARG A 172 -1.11 -2.85 15.33
CA ARG A 172 -2.11 -3.20 14.30
C ARG A 172 -3.54 -2.84 14.70
N LEU A 173 -3.80 -2.68 16.00
CA LEU A 173 -5.10 -2.25 16.54
C LEU A 173 -5.17 -0.73 16.71
N SER A 174 -4.03 -0.04 16.65
CA SER A 174 -3.95 1.42 16.73
C SER A 174 -4.21 2.06 15.37
N THR A 175 -4.92 3.17 15.35
CA THR A 175 -5.21 3.90 14.11
C THR A 175 -4.18 5.02 13.89
N PRO A 176 -3.42 5.01 12.79
CA PRO A 176 -2.46 6.08 12.51
C PRO A 176 -3.18 7.42 12.31
N VAL A 177 -2.57 8.51 12.79
CA VAL A 177 -3.03 9.87 12.48
C VAL A 177 -2.54 10.22 11.09
N GLU A 178 -3.43 10.65 10.21
CA GLU A 178 -3.15 10.84 8.79
C GLU A 178 -3.70 12.17 8.29
N ASP A 179 -2.91 12.82 7.44
CA ASP A 179 -3.30 14.09 6.80
C ASP A 179 -3.19 14.00 5.26
N LEU A 180 -3.81 14.96 4.56
CA LEU A 180 -3.78 15.10 3.11
C LEU A 180 -2.40 15.59 2.67
N THR A 181 -1.55 14.65 2.23
CA THR A 181 -0.18 14.92 1.79
C THR A 181 -0.01 14.51 0.34
N TRP A 182 0.58 15.40 -0.47
CA TRP A 182 0.88 15.13 -1.88
C TRP A 182 2.37 14.84 -2.03
N HIS A 183 2.72 13.76 -2.72
CA HIS A 183 4.12 13.36 -2.95
C HIS A 183 4.58 13.57 -4.40
N PRO A 184 4.82 14.82 -4.86
CA PRO A 184 5.34 15.09 -6.21
C PRO A 184 6.76 14.51 -6.43
N GLU A 185 7.52 14.26 -5.37
CA GLU A 185 8.83 13.59 -5.40
C GLU A 185 8.79 12.19 -6.02
N ASN A 186 7.61 11.55 -6.08
CA ASN A 186 7.42 10.29 -6.78
C ASN A 186 7.81 10.39 -8.27
N TYR A 187 7.63 11.56 -8.90
CA TYR A 187 8.00 11.75 -10.31
C TYR A 187 9.51 11.86 -10.50
N SER A 188 10.22 12.56 -9.62
CA SER A 188 11.69 12.62 -9.66
C SER A 188 12.30 11.24 -9.40
N ALA A 189 11.75 10.48 -8.44
CA ALA A 189 12.19 9.13 -8.16
C ALA A 189 12.09 8.21 -9.39
N VAL A 190 11.05 8.39 -10.23
CA VAL A 190 10.89 7.61 -11.46
C VAL A 190 11.90 8.01 -12.53
N VAL A 191 12.22 9.29 -12.67
CA VAL A 191 13.22 9.76 -13.64
C VAL A 191 14.64 9.29 -13.25
N GLU A 192 14.90 9.18 -11.95
CA GLU A 192 16.17 8.68 -11.41
C GLU A 192 16.26 7.14 -11.42
N LEU A 193 15.19 6.42 -11.76
CA LEU A 193 15.24 4.97 -11.94
C LEU A 193 16.29 4.63 -13.02
N GLN A 194 17.26 3.80 -12.63
CA GLN A 194 18.32 3.38 -13.52
C GLN A 194 17.76 2.74 -14.79
N GLY A 195 18.07 3.34 -15.95
CA GLY A 195 17.79 2.77 -17.27
C GLY A 195 16.46 3.21 -17.90
N LEU A 196 15.66 4.07 -17.28
CA LEU A 196 14.46 4.61 -17.91
C LEU A 196 14.80 5.40 -19.19
N ASP A 197 15.83 6.25 -19.11
CA ASP A 197 16.39 7.02 -20.23
C ASP A 197 16.81 6.11 -21.40
N ARG A 198 17.55 5.03 -21.10
CA ARG A 198 18.01 4.05 -22.09
C ARG A 198 16.86 3.27 -22.69
N ALA A 199 15.90 2.85 -21.87
CA ALA A 199 14.72 2.12 -22.33
C ALA A 199 13.92 2.98 -23.32
N LEU A 200 13.63 4.24 -22.96
CA LEU A 200 12.91 5.17 -23.82
C LEU A 200 13.68 5.45 -25.12
N ALA A 201 14.99 5.69 -25.05
CA ALA A 201 15.82 5.95 -26.23
C ALA A 201 15.87 4.73 -27.17
N ASN A 202 16.05 3.53 -26.64
CA ASN A 202 16.08 2.30 -27.43
C ASN A 202 14.72 2.03 -28.10
N THR A 203 13.62 2.16 -27.36
CA THR A 203 12.28 1.97 -27.93
C THR A 203 11.99 3.00 -29.02
N ALA A 204 12.36 4.27 -28.81
CA ALA A 204 12.20 5.31 -29.81
C ALA A 204 13.03 5.01 -31.06
N LEU A 205 14.32 4.65 -30.90
CA LEU A 205 15.21 4.30 -32.00
C LEU A 205 14.66 3.13 -32.83
N VAL A 206 14.31 2.02 -32.16
CA VAL A 206 13.78 0.82 -32.83
C VAL A 206 12.48 1.16 -33.57
N THR A 207 11.56 1.89 -32.94
CA THR A 207 10.27 2.25 -33.55
C THR A 207 10.49 3.12 -34.79
N ILE A 208 11.38 4.11 -34.72
CA ILE A 208 11.70 4.98 -35.86
C ILE A 208 12.30 4.16 -37.01
N LEU A 209 13.27 3.28 -36.72
CA LEU A 209 13.91 2.44 -37.73
C LEU A 209 12.91 1.48 -38.38
N VAL A 210 12.03 0.86 -37.59
CA VAL A 210 10.98 -0.03 -38.10
C VAL A 210 9.99 0.74 -38.98
N VAL A 211 9.53 1.92 -38.55
CA VAL A 211 8.60 2.74 -39.35
C VAL A 211 9.24 3.17 -40.67
N ILE A 212 10.50 3.61 -40.65
CA ILE A 212 11.21 4.01 -41.88
C ILE A 212 11.36 2.80 -42.82
N GLY A 213 11.82 1.66 -42.30
CA GLY A 213 11.98 0.44 -43.09
C GLY A 213 10.65 -0.04 -43.69
N GLN A 214 9.60 -0.08 -42.87
CA GLN A 214 8.27 -0.49 -43.29
C GLN A 214 7.69 0.45 -44.35
N LEU A 215 7.83 1.77 -44.18
CA LEU A 215 7.38 2.75 -45.19
C LEU A 215 8.16 2.60 -46.49
N ALA A 216 9.49 2.48 -46.42
CA ALA A 216 10.32 2.31 -47.62
C ALA A 216 9.93 1.05 -48.41
N THR A 217 9.84 -0.10 -47.74
CA THR A 217 9.47 -1.37 -48.39
C THR A 217 8.02 -1.36 -48.88
N SER A 218 7.08 -0.86 -48.09
CA SER A 218 5.65 -0.84 -48.47
C SER A 218 5.36 0.11 -49.63
N VAL A 219 6.01 1.28 -49.69
CA VAL A 219 5.85 2.23 -50.81
C VAL A 219 6.39 1.63 -52.10
N ILE A 220 7.57 1.00 -52.08
CA ILE A 220 8.15 0.36 -53.27
C ILE A 220 7.28 -0.82 -53.72
N GLY A 221 6.88 -1.70 -52.79
CA GLY A 221 5.99 -2.82 -53.10
C GLY A 221 4.64 -2.36 -53.66
N GLY A 222 4.01 -1.39 -53.02
CA GLY A 222 2.76 -0.80 -53.45
C GLY A 222 2.85 -0.18 -54.85
N TYR A 223 3.93 0.57 -55.12
CA TYR A 223 4.15 1.16 -56.45
C TYR A 223 4.34 0.08 -57.53
N ALA A 224 5.11 -0.98 -57.24
CA ALA A 224 5.34 -2.07 -58.18
C ALA A 224 4.04 -2.79 -58.56
N PHE A 225 3.18 -3.11 -57.59
CA PHE A 225 1.87 -3.73 -57.88
C PHE A 225 0.89 -2.77 -58.58
N ALA A 226 0.92 -1.47 -58.25
CA ALA A 226 -0.01 -0.49 -58.80
C ALA A 226 0.34 -0.01 -60.23
N ARG A 227 1.63 0.09 -60.58
CA ARG A 227 2.08 0.75 -61.82
C ARG A 227 2.85 -0.15 -62.78
N LEU A 228 3.52 -1.21 -62.33
CA LEU A 228 4.29 -2.09 -63.20
C LEU A 228 3.45 -3.27 -63.69
N LYS A 229 3.62 -3.65 -64.97
CA LYS A 229 3.04 -4.86 -65.56
C LYS A 229 4.15 -5.89 -65.72
N PHE A 230 4.16 -6.91 -64.86
CA PHE A 230 5.14 -8.01 -64.90
C PHE A 230 4.41 -9.37 -64.84
N PRO A 231 4.98 -10.42 -65.45
CA PRO A 231 4.35 -11.74 -65.48
C PRO A 231 4.25 -12.32 -64.05
N GLY A 232 3.07 -12.84 -63.69
CA GLY A 232 2.83 -13.43 -62.37
C GLY A 232 2.39 -12.46 -61.26
N ARG A 233 2.23 -11.16 -61.55
CA ARG A 233 1.79 -10.13 -60.60
C ARG A 233 0.51 -10.52 -59.84
N ASP A 234 -0.53 -10.96 -60.54
CA ASP A 234 -1.84 -11.19 -59.94
C ASP A 234 -1.83 -12.40 -58.97
N ASN A 235 -1.04 -13.45 -59.28
CA ASN A 235 -0.84 -14.58 -58.38
C ASN A 235 -0.08 -14.17 -57.10
N LEU A 236 0.98 -13.37 -57.23
CA LEU A 236 1.72 -12.84 -56.08
C LEU A 236 0.86 -11.91 -55.22
N PHE A 237 -0.01 -11.11 -55.83
CA PHE A 237 -0.92 -10.23 -55.11
C PHE A 237 -1.95 -11.02 -54.28
N VAL A 238 -2.51 -12.10 -54.85
CA VAL A 238 -3.45 -12.98 -54.13
C VAL A 238 -2.76 -13.71 -52.97
N ILE A 239 -1.53 -14.21 -53.16
CA ILE A 239 -0.74 -14.81 -52.08
C ILE A 239 -0.50 -13.79 -50.96
N TYR A 240 -0.09 -12.57 -51.30
CA TYR A 240 0.12 -11.50 -50.31
C TYR A 240 -1.16 -11.15 -49.56
N LEU A 241 -2.30 -10.99 -50.25
CA LEU A 241 -3.59 -10.74 -49.61
C LEU A 241 -4.01 -11.89 -48.68
N GLY A 242 -3.68 -13.13 -49.04
CA GLY A 242 -3.89 -14.31 -48.20
C GLY A 242 -3.08 -14.32 -46.90
N THR A 243 -2.00 -13.52 -46.79
CA THR A 243 -1.24 -13.36 -45.54
C THR A 243 -1.77 -12.25 -44.63
N ILE A 244 -2.71 -11.44 -45.11
CA ILE A 244 -3.31 -10.30 -44.37
C ILE A 244 -4.63 -10.69 -43.67
N MET A 245 -5.25 -11.80 -44.07
CA MET A 245 -6.43 -12.39 -43.42
C MET A 245 -6.02 -13.34 -42.29
#